data_AF-U2WCN1-F1
#
_entry.id   AF-U2WCN1-F1
#
_cell.length_a   1.000
_cell.length_b   1.000
_cell.length_c   1.000
_cell.angle_alpha   90.00
_cell.angle_beta   90.00
_cell.angle_gamma   90.00
#
_symmetry.space_group_name_H-M   'P 1'
#
loop_
_entity.id
_entity.type
_entity.pdbx_description
1 polymer ?
#
loop_
_entity_poly.entity_id
_entity_poly.type
_entity_poly.pdbx_seq_one_letter_code
_entity_poly.pdbx_strand_id
1 'polypeptide(L)'
;MNADSVKARLKNFAVSSGCTFQDALVYYGLERTIYRISVSPYASHFVLKGGIFLYAIFDRKYERATTDVDLLARRISNSTEEMKDVFRNIFAQDTDDALVFDLDSITAEDITEFKE
;
A
#
# COMPACT_ATOMS: atom_id res chain seq x y z
N MET A 1 -18.50 3.32 2.09
CA MET A 1 -17.99 4.53 2.75
C MET A 1 -18.04 5.68 1.75
N ASN A 2 -18.55 6.83 2.19
CA ASN A 2 -18.57 8.05 1.39
C ASN A 2 -17.19 8.73 1.43
N ALA A 3 -16.68 9.18 0.27
CA ALA A 3 -15.35 9.78 0.15
C ALA A 3 -15.18 11.06 0.98
N ASP A 4 -16.19 11.93 1.06
CA ASP A 4 -16.16 13.15 1.88
C ASP A 4 -16.10 12.81 3.37
N SER A 5 -16.80 11.75 3.79
CA SER A 5 -16.73 11.27 5.18
C SER A 5 -15.35 10.73 5.53
N VAL A 6 -14.73 9.92 4.65
CA VAL A 6 -13.35 9.45 4.83
C VAL A 6 -12.38 10.63 4.89
N LYS A 7 -12.51 11.58 3.97
CA LYS A 7 -11.70 12.80 3.93
C LYS A 7 -11.81 13.62 5.23
N ALA A 8 -13.02 13.78 5.76
CA ALA A 8 -13.25 14.48 7.03
C ALA A 8 -12.60 13.75 8.21
N ARG A 9 -12.71 12.42 8.26
CA ARG A 9 -12.06 11.59 9.30
C ARG A 9 -10.53 11.70 9.23
N LEU A 10 -9.96 11.70 8.03
CA LEU A 10 -8.51 11.86 7.84
C LEU A 10 -8.02 13.25 8.23
N LYS A 11 -8.80 14.31 7.98
CA LYS A 11 -8.48 15.67 8.51
C LYS A 11 -8.44 15.68 10.04
N ASN A 12 -9.44 15.09 10.68
CA ASN A 12 -9.48 15.02 12.14
C ASN A 12 -8.32 14.19 12.70
N PHE A 13 -8.01 13.07 12.04
CA PHE A 13 -6.86 12.23 12.40
C PHE A 13 -5.54 13.00 12.30
N ALA A 14 -5.33 13.79 11.24
CA ALA A 14 -4.12 14.59 11.08
C ALA A 14 -3.93 15.56 12.25
N VAL A 15 -5.00 16.25 12.67
CA VAL A 15 -4.98 17.15 13.82
C VAL A 15 -4.67 16.41 15.12
N SER A 16 -5.33 15.28 15.39
CA SER A 16 -5.11 14.54 16.64
C SER A 16 -3.74 13.87 16.74
N SER A 17 -3.17 13.49 15.60
CA SER A 17 -1.90 12.76 15.52
C SER A 17 -0.69 13.70 15.33
N GLY A 18 -0.92 14.99 15.12
CA GLY A 18 0.13 15.98 14.89
C GLY A 18 0.86 15.84 13.55
N CYS A 19 0.28 15.12 12.58
CA CYS A 19 0.83 14.99 11.23
C CYS A 19 0.10 15.90 10.24
N THR A 20 0.65 16.03 9.03
CA THR A 20 -0.04 16.81 7.99
C THR A 20 -1.22 16.02 7.42
N PHE A 21 -2.19 16.72 6.81
CA PHE A 21 -3.29 16.06 6.12
C PHE A 21 -2.79 15.21 4.94
N GLN A 22 -1.69 15.60 4.30
CA GLN A 22 -1.07 14.82 3.23
C GLN A 22 -0.49 13.50 3.77
N ASP A 23 0.18 13.53 4.93
CA ASP A 23 0.69 12.30 5.57
C ASP A 23 -0.46 11.35 5.90
N ALA A 24 -1.57 11.88 6.43
CA ALA A 24 -2.77 11.09 6.71
C ALA A 24 -3.34 10.41 5.44
N LEU A 25 -3.35 11.10 4.30
CA LEU A 25 -3.77 10.52 3.02
C LEU A 25 -2.81 9.42 2.55
N VAL A 26 -1.49 9.66 2.65
CA VAL A 26 -0.45 8.69 2.28
C VAL A 26 -0.59 7.42 3.14
N TYR A 27 -0.61 7.56 4.47
CA TYR A 27 -0.77 6.42 5.36
C TYR A 27 -2.07 5.66 5.12
N TYR A 28 -3.17 6.36 4.85
CA TYR A 28 -4.42 5.71 4.48
C TYR A 28 -4.27 4.89 3.20
N GLY A 29 -3.68 5.44 2.14
CA GLY A 29 -3.41 4.72 0.90
C GLY A 29 -2.53 3.48 1.10
N LEU A 30 -1.46 3.60 1.90
CA LEU A 30 -0.56 2.49 2.22
C LEU A 30 -1.24 1.40 3.05
N GLU A 31 -1.92 1.77 4.15
CA GLU A 31 -2.65 0.82 5.00
C GLU A 31 -3.76 0.10 4.23
N ARG A 32 -4.49 0.80 3.36
CA ARG A 32 -5.56 0.22 2.53
C ARG A 32 -5.03 -0.63 1.36
N THR A 33 -3.81 -0.35 0.88
CA THR A 33 -3.09 -1.23 -0.05
C THR A 33 -2.69 -2.54 0.66
N ILE A 34 -2.10 -2.45 1.85
CA ILE A 34 -1.73 -3.61 2.66
C ILE A 34 -2.97 -4.44 3.03
N TYR A 35 -4.08 -3.80 3.36
CA TYR A 35 -5.35 -4.49 3.59
C TYR A 35 -5.80 -5.30 2.37
N ARG A 36 -5.79 -4.72 1.16
CA ARG A 36 -6.15 -5.44 -0.06
C ARG A 36 -5.23 -6.64 -0.29
N ILE A 37 -3.93 -6.49 -0.06
CA ILE A 37 -2.98 -7.62 -0.15
C ILE A 37 -3.35 -8.71 0.85
N SER A 38 -3.62 -8.34 2.12
CA SER A 38 -3.84 -9.31 3.20
C SER A 38 -5.12 -10.12 3.09
N VAL A 39 -6.15 -9.58 2.44
CA VAL A 39 -7.42 -10.31 2.17
C VAL A 39 -7.46 -10.94 0.78
N SER A 40 -6.43 -10.75 -0.04
CA SER A 40 -6.33 -11.37 -1.37
C SER A 40 -5.88 -12.83 -1.30
N PRO A 41 -6.12 -13.62 -2.36
CA PRO A 41 -5.52 -14.96 -2.49
C PRO A 41 -3.99 -14.97 -2.44
N TYR A 42 -3.34 -13.82 -2.64
CA TYR A 42 -1.88 -13.68 -2.69
C TYR A 42 -1.24 -13.41 -1.33
N ALA A 43 -2.01 -13.23 -0.26
CA ALA A 43 -1.50 -12.80 1.05
C ALA A 43 -0.31 -13.65 1.55
N SER A 44 -0.37 -14.97 1.37
CA SER A 44 0.69 -15.89 1.82
C SER A 44 1.97 -15.85 0.97
N HIS A 45 1.92 -15.19 -0.19
CA HIS A 45 3.05 -15.03 -1.10
C HIS A 45 3.88 -13.78 -0.81
N PHE A 46 3.43 -12.88 0.04
CA PHE A 46 4.14 -11.63 0.33
C PHE A 46 4.48 -11.49 1.81
N VAL A 47 5.69 -11.00 2.09
CA VAL A 47 6.12 -10.59 3.43
C VAL A 47 6.35 -9.08 3.42
N LEU A 48 5.66 -8.36 4.30
CA LEU A 48 5.83 -6.92 4.47
C LEU A 48 7.18 -6.60 5.10
N LYS A 49 7.87 -5.58 4.55
CA LYS A 49 9.12 -5.04 5.07
C LYS A 49 9.13 -3.52 4.88
N GLY A 50 10.28 -2.88 5.10
CA GLY A 50 10.48 -1.46 4.79
C GLY A 50 9.82 -0.49 5.77
N GLY A 51 9.65 0.76 5.31
CA GLY A 51 9.24 1.88 6.16
C GLY A 51 7.86 1.70 6.77
N ILE A 52 6.88 1.26 5.99
CA ILE A 52 5.50 1.06 6.47
C ILE A 52 5.39 -0.08 7.50
N PHE A 53 6.26 -1.10 7.40
CA PHE A 53 6.39 -2.12 8.44
C PHE A 53 6.92 -1.52 9.75
N LEU A 54 8.00 -0.72 9.66
CA LEU A 54 8.57 -0.05 10.82
C LEU A 54 7.56 0.91 11.48
N TYR A 55 6.83 1.67 10.65
CA TYR A 55 5.73 2.53 11.11
C TYR A 55 4.68 1.75 11.92
N ALA A 56 4.28 0.56 11.46
CA ALA A 56 3.31 -0.26 12.16
C ALA A 56 3.83 -0.82 13.51
N ILE A 57 5.07 -1.34 13.55
CA ILE A 57 5.63 -1.94 14.79
C ILE A 57 5.98 -0.90 15.86
N PHE A 58 6.24 0.36 15.47
CA PHE A 58 6.50 1.47 16.39
C PHE A 58 5.25 2.26 16.74
N ASP A 59 4.05 1.66 16.64
CA ASP A 59 2.78 2.31 16.99
C ASP A 59 2.62 3.68 16.31
N ARG A 60 2.94 3.74 15.02
CA ARG A 60 2.87 4.94 14.18
C ARG A 60 3.83 6.07 14.57
N LYS A 61 4.76 5.82 15.50
CA LYS A 61 5.80 6.75 15.96
C LYS A 61 7.13 6.43 15.27
N TYR A 62 7.16 6.60 13.96
CA TYR A 62 8.34 6.40 13.14
C TYR A 62 8.66 7.70 12.39
N GLU A 63 9.84 8.28 12.66
CA GLU A 63 10.19 9.64 12.19
C GLU A 63 10.38 9.75 10.67
N ARG A 64 10.73 8.63 10.02
CA ARG A 64 10.98 8.62 8.58
C ARG A 64 9.67 8.40 7.83
N ALA A 65 9.30 9.39 7.02
CA ALA A 65 8.20 9.28 6.06
C ALA A 65 8.46 8.11 5.09
N THR A 66 7.40 7.37 4.78
CA THR A 66 7.38 6.26 3.81
C THR A 66 6.21 6.51 2.86
N THR A 67 6.45 6.32 1.58
CA THR A 67 5.46 6.56 0.51
C THR A 67 5.21 5.30 -0.32
N ASP A 68 5.85 4.20 0.08
CA ASP A 68 6.00 2.96 -0.64
C ASP A 68 5.66 1.77 0.26
N VAL A 69 5.30 0.65 -0.39
CA VAL A 69 5.09 -0.64 0.26
C VAL A 69 6.17 -1.59 -0.23
N ASP A 70 7.11 -1.93 0.64
CA ASP A 70 8.13 -2.93 0.33
C ASP A 70 7.63 -4.34 0.68
N LEU A 71 7.70 -5.24 -0.28
CA LEU A 71 7.30 -6.65 -0.12
C LEU A 71 8.44 -7.57 -0.53
N LEU A 72 8.56 -8.71 0.14
CA LEU A 72 9.31 -9.85 -0.34
C LEU A 72 8.33 -10.88 -0.91
N ALA A 73 8.40 -11.12 -2.22
CA ALA A 73 7.66 -12.16 -2.90
C ALA A 73 8.23 -13.56 -2.57
N ARG A 74 7.36 -14.53 -2.33
CA ARG A 74 7.70 -15.92 -2.00
C ARG A 74 6.77 -16.87 -2.75
N ARG A 75 7.35 -17.91 -3.36
CA ARG A 75 6.58 -18.97 -4.05
C ARG A 75 5.64 -18.42 -5.12
N ILE A 76 6.08 -17.37 -5.82
CA ILE A 76 5.38 -16.71 -6.91
C ILE A 76 6.45 -16.23 -7.90
N SER A 77 6.11 -16.11 -9.18
CA SER A 77 7.03 -15.55 -10.16
C SER A 77 7.41 -14.12 -9.79
N ASN A 78 8.55 -13.65 -10.28
CA ASN A 78 8.97 -12.26 -10.21
C ASN A 78 8.95 -11.58 -11.58
N SER A 79 8.38 -12.20 -12.62
CA SER A 79 8.22 -11.55 -13.92
C SER A 79 7.30 -10.33 -13.82
N THR A 80 7.64 -9.28 -14.57
CA THR A 80 6.88 -8.03 -14.57
C THR A 80 5.44 -8.25 -15.02
N GLU A 81 5.19 -9.08 -16.03
CA GLU A 81 3.84 -9.39 -16.50
C GLU A 81 2.98 -10.07 -15.42
N GLU A 82 3.52 -11.09 -14.75
CA GLU A 82 2.77 -11.80 -13.71
C GLU A 82 2.54 -10.91 -12.48
N MET A 83 3.52 -10.07 -12.11
CA MET A 83 3.35 -9.10 -11.04
C MET A 83 2.27 -8.06 -11.37
N LYS A 84 2.19 -7.58 -12.62
CA LYS A 84 1.11 -6.67 -13.04
C LYS A 84 -0.26 -7.31 -12.88
N ASP A 85 -0.41 -8.57 -13.27
CA ASP A 85 -1.69 -9.28 -13.14
C ASP A 85 -2.06 -9.55 -11.68
N VAL A 86 -1.09 -9.93 -10.85
CA VAL A 86 -1.28 -10.11 -9.40
C VAL A 86 -1.76 -8.80 -8.75
N PHE A 87 -1.06 -7.68 -8.99
CA PHE A 87 -1.45 -6.40 -8.39
C PHE A 87 -2.74 -5.85 -8.98
N ARG A 88 -3.03 -6.09 -10.26
CA ARG A 88 -4.34 -5.77 -10.85
C ARG A 88 -5.45 -6.49 -10.10
N ASN A 89 -5.31 -7.79 -9.84
CA ASN A 89 -6.30 -8.55 -9.08
C ASN A 89 -6.43 -8.07 -7.64
N ILE A 90 -5.32 -7.71 -6.98
CA ILE A 90 -5.34 -7.15 -5.62
C ILE A 90 -6.10 -5.82 -5.59
N PHE A 91 -5.85 -4.92 -6.54
CA PHE A 91 -6.46 -3.59 -6.56
C PHE A 91 -7.89 -3.58 -7.10
N ALA A 92 -8.29 -4.59 -7.88
CA ALA A 92 -9.67 -4.77 -8.37
C ALA A 92 -10.67 -5.21 -7.28
N GLN A 93 -10.21 -5.59 -6.09
CA GLN A 93 -11.07 -6.03 -5.01
C GLN A 93 -12.01 -4.91 -4.55
N ASP A 94 -13.32 -5.20 -4.55
CA ASP A 94 -14.32 -4.30 -3.98
C ASP A 94 -14.12 -4.18 -2.47
N THR A 95 -13.90 -2.95 -2.01
CA THR A 95 -13.54 -2.66 -0.63
C THR A 95 -14.15 -1.34 -0.19
N ASP A 96 -14.72 -1.34 1.01
CA ASP A 96 -15.49 -0.21 1.50
C ASP A 96 -14.60 0.89 2.11
N ASP A 97 -13.72 1.50 1.30
CA ASP A 97 -12.70 2.45 1.80
C ASP A 97 -12.54 3.74 0.97
N ALA A 98 -13.39 3.94 -0.03
CA ALA A 98 -13.41 5.11 -0.90
C ALA A 98 -12.12 5.35 -1.70
N LEU A 99 -11.23 4.35 -1.81
CA LEU A 99 -10.12 4.38 -2.77
C LEU A 99 -10.52 3.67 -4.06
N VAL A 100 -10.20 4.31 -5.18
CA VAL A 100 -10.37 3.76 -6.51
C VAL A 100 -9.00 3.77 -7.18
N PHE A 101 -8.59 2.61 -7.69
CA PHE A 101 -7.34 2.45 -8.42
C PHE A 101 -7.64 2.41 -9.91
N ASP A 102 -6.84 3.14 -10.70
CA ASP A 102 -6.83 2.98 -12.15
C ASP A 102 -6.03 1.71 -12.49
N LEU A 103 -6.74 0.65 -12.84
CA LEU A 103 -6.15 -0.67 -13.09
C LEU A 103 -5.44 -0.77 -14.44
N ASP A 104 -5.74 0.16 -15.36
CA ASP A 104 -5.13 0.22 -16.68
C ASP A 104 -3.79 0.96 -16.66
N SER A 105 -3.56 1.78 -15.63
CA SER A 105 -2.33 2.54 -15.46
C SER A 105 -1.18 1.79 -14.77
N ILE A 106 -1.33 0.50 -14.44
CA ILE A 106 -0.28 -0.27 -13.74
C ILE A 106 0.93 -0.45 -14.66
N THR A 107 2.11 -0.08 -14.15
CA THR A 107 3.43 -0.31 -14.76
C THR A 107 4.29 -1.18 -13.84
N ALA A 108 5.29 -1.84 -14.42
CA ALA A 108 6.28 -2.62 -13.68
C ALA A 108 7.63 -2.51 -14.41
N GLU A 109 8.71 -2.42 -13.64
CA GLU A 109 10.08 -2.33 -14.13
C GLU A 109 11.00 -3.15 -13.23
N ASP A 110 12.04 -3.72 -13.81
CA ASP A 110 13.09 -4.37 -13.05
C ASP A 110 14.02 -3.32 -12.45
N ILE A 111 14.22 -3.37 -11.14
CA ILE A 111 15.06 -2.41 -10.40
C ILE A 111 16.53 -2.84 -10.27
N THR A 112 16.91 -4.00 -10.82
CA THR A 112 18.28 -4.52 -10.70
C THR A 112 18.96 -4.52 -12.07
N GLU A 113 19.99 -3.69 -12.22
CA GLU A 113 21.03 -3.91 -13.23
C GLU A 113 21.89 -5.10 -12.77
N PHE A 114 21.91 -6.19 -13.53
CA PHE A 114 22.99 -7.16 -13.40
C PHE A 114 24.28 -6.44 -13.82
N LYS A 115 25.08 -5.99 -12.84
CA LYS A 115 26.48 -5.66 -13.11
C LYS A 115 27.22 -6.96 -13.39
N GLU A 116 27.73 -7.11 -14.61
CA GLU A 116 28.74 -8.11 -14.96
C GLU A 116 29.99 -8.00 -14.06
#